data_AF-M2T4C8-F1
#
_entry.id   AF-M2T4C8-F1
#
_cell.length_a   1.000
_cell.length_b   1.000
_cell.length_c   1.000
_cell.angle_alpha   90.00
_cell.angle_beta   90.00
_cell.angle_gamma   90.00
#
_symmetry.space_group_name_H-M   'P 1'
#
loop_
_entity.id
_entity.type
_entity.pdbx_description
1 polymer ?
#
loop_
_entity_poly.entity_id
_entity_poly.type
_entity_poly.pdbx_seq_one_letter_code
_entity_poly.pdbx_strand_id
1 'polypeptide(L)'
;MSAAIPCTRATAQRVAFRAIRCKRYASTETVVVDAAPATAPPPPAKREQRLPREDLSQRLHRALYPEYYGENGQPINGALKTHTRRKQPSKPISAKWEAVMKQKNVNHALSHQFGVPVFKPSARNIKKTCPNPIAAVTATQISMLDPTGARTRLFAKDNPECARVGDILLVRQRSGDPFAGVCINIRRRGADTAILLRGQLTRVGVEMWYKIYSPLVEGIEVVQRAAKRARRARLTYMRTVKHDRGSVENVVRMYLRQKAALGTAEGQKKKGGAAAMTGGKKKVGRGKKR
;
A
#
# COMPACT_ATOMS: atom_id res chain seq x y z
N MET A 1 56.41 -26.01 23.37
CA MET A 1 56.70 -25.46 22.03
C MET A 1 55.37 -25.06 21.41
N SER A 2 55.09 -23.76 21.37
CA SER A 2 53.81 -23.20 20.93
C SER A 2 54.03 -22.48 19.60
N ALA A 3 53.39 -22.96 18.53
CA ALA A 3 53.51 -22.39 17.20
C ALA A 3 52.43 -21.33 16.97
N ALA A 4 52.84 -20.08 16.77
CA ALA A 4 51.97 -18.97 16.39
C ALA A 4 51.75 -18.96 14.87
N ILE A 5 50.49 -18.90 14.44
CA ILE A 5 50.09 -18.78 13.03
C ILE A 5 49.88 -17.29 12.71
N PRO A 6 50.58 -16.69 11.72
CA PRO A 6 50.35 -15.31 11.33
C PRO A 6 49.13 -15.20 10.39
N CYS A 7 48.15 -14.36 10.77
CA CYS A 7 47.04 -13.96 9.91
C CYS A 7 47.47 -12.89 8.90
N THR A 8 47.45 -13.20 7.60
CA THR A 8 47.60 -12.22 6.52
C THR A 8 46.24 -11.61 6.18
N ARG A 9 46.12 -10.29 6.37
CA ARG A 9 44.92 -9.50 6.07
C ARG A 9 44.97 -9.04 4.61
N ALA A 10 44.21 -9.68 3.74
CA ALA A 10 44.08 -9.26 2.34
C ALA A 10 43.27 -7.95 2.23
N THR A 11 43.86 -6.92 1.62
CA THR A 11 43.24 -5.63 1.35
C THR A 11 42.55 -5.66 -0.03
N ALA A 12 41.22 -5.54 -0.05
CA ALA A 12 40.45 -5.42 -1.28
C ALA A 12 40.54 -3.98 -1.83
N GLN A 13 40.96 -3.83 -3.09
CA GLN A 13 41.00 -2.53 -3.76
C GLN A 13 39.58 -2.10 -4.18
N ARG A 14 39.20 -0.87 -3.80
CA ARG A 14 37.91 -0.25 -4.15
C ARG A 14 37.89 0.09 -5.65
N VAL A 15 36.96 -0.51 -6.39
CA VAL A 15 36.65 -0.14 -7.77
C VAL A 15 35.88 1.19 -7.78
N ALA A 16 36.45 2.21 -8.41
CA ALA A 16 35.85 3.53 -8.56
C ALA A 16 34.80 3.52 -9.68
N PHE A 17 33.52 3.69 -9.33
CA PHE A 17 32.47 4.00 -10.29
C PHE A 17 32.62 5.44 -10.78
N ARG A 18 33.02 5.64 -12.05
CA ARG A 18 32.97 6.95 -12.72
C ARG A 18 31.52 7.28 -13.07
N ALA A 19 30.95 8.26 -12.37
CA ALA A 19 29.68 8.87 -12.74
C ALA A 19 29.87 9.76 -13.98
N ILE A 20 29.16 9.45 -15.06
CA ILE A 20 29.08 10.29 -16.25
C ILE A 20 28.16 11.48 -15.92
N ARG A 21 28.73 12.65 -15.67
CA ARG A 21 27.99 13.92 -15.63
C ARG A 21 27.77 14.40 -17.05
N CYS A 22 26.53 14.42 -17.51
CA CYS A 22 26.12 15.16 -18.70
C CYS A 22 26.36 16.67 -18.47
N LYS A 23 27.28 17.27 -19.23
CA LYS A 23 27.35 18.73 -19.40
C LYS A 23 26.71 19.09 -20.74
N ARG A 24 25.57 19.77 -20.68
CA ARG A 24 25.06 20.56 -21.81
C ARG A 24 25.91 21.83 -21.89
N TYR A 25 26.57 22.06 -23.02
CA TYR A 25 27.12 23.37 -23.34
C TYR A 25 26.36 23.92 -24.54
N ALA A 26 25.72 25.07 -24.32
CA ALA A 26 25.29 25.99 -25.34
C ALA A 26 26.24 27.18 -25.25
N SER A 27 26.95 27.49 -26.33
CA SER A 27 27.59 28.78 -26.53
C SER A 27 27.89 28.96 -28.01
N THR A 28 27.27 29.99 -28.57
CA THR A 28 27.56 30.63 -29.85
C THR A 28 28.93 31.29 -29.78
N GLU A 29 29.81 31.01 -30.74
CA GLU A 29 30.89 31.93 -31.12
C GLU A 29 31.46 31.50 -32.48
N THR A 30 31.41 32.42 -33.43
CA THR A 30 31.93 32.31 -34.79
C THR A 30 33.38 32.78 -34.79
N VAL A 31 34.31 31.89 -35.18
CA VAL A 31 35.67 32.28 -35.55
C VAL A 31 35.93 31.78 -36.95
N VAL A 32 36.16 32.72 -37.85
CA VAL A 32 36.61 32.50 -39.23
C VAL A 32 38.12 32.30 -39.19
N VAL A 33 38.61 31.20 -39.75
CA VAL A 33 40.04 30.98 -40.03
C VAL A 33 40.18 30.42 -41.44
N ASP A 34 41.15 30.99 -42.15
CA ASP A 34 41.43 30.90 -43.58
C ASP A 34 41.50 29.51 -44.20
N ALA A 35 41.05 29.46 -45.47
CA ALA A 35 41.07 28.31 -46.34
C ALA A 35 42.49 27.98 -46.84
N ALA A 36 43.00 26.82 -46.45
CA ALA A 36 44.11 26.12 -47.09
C ALA A 36 43.58 24.89 -47.84
N PRO A 37 44.21 24.47 -48.96
CA PRO A 37 43.58 23.57 -49.93
C PRO A 37 43.38 22.15 -49.40
N ALA A 38 42.25 21.57 -49.77
CA ALA A 38 41.81 20.24 -49.37
C ALA A 38 42.73 19.14 -49.93
N THR A 39 43.59 18.58 -49.08
CA THR A 39 44.15 17.24 -49.31
C THR A 39 43.07 16.23 -48.92
N ALA A 40 42.56 15.47 -49.90
CA ALA A 40 41.54 14.45 -49.68
C ALA A 40 42.00 13.43 -48.62
N PRO A 41 41.13 13.01 -47.68
CA PRO A 41 41.46 11.93 -46.77
C PRO A 41 41.60 10.62 -47.55
N PRO A 42 42.53 9.72 -47.17
CA PRO A 42 42.61 8.40 -47.78
C PRO A 42 41.29 7.65 -47.57
N PRO A 43 40.83 6.83 -48.53
CA PRO A 43 39.61 6.06 -48.37
C PRO A 43 39.73 5.16 -47.13
N PRO A 44 38.65 4.95 -46.37
CA PRO A 44 38.69 4.07 -45.21
C PRO A 44 39.14 2.69 -45.69
N ALA A 45 40.27 2.21 -45.17
CA ALA A 45 40.71 0.84 -45.37
C ALA A 45 39.52 -0.07 -45.04
N LYS A 46 39.11 -0.91 -45.99
CA LYS A 46 38.03 -1.88 -45.82
C LYS A 46 38.33 -2.65 -44.55
N ARG A 47 37.59 -2.33 -43.47
CA ARG A 47 37.62 -3.09 -42.24
C ARG A 47 37.11 -4.46 -42.62
N GLU A 48 38.03 -5.41 -42.79
CA GLU A 48 37.68 -6.81 -43.01
C GLU A 48 36.62 -7.18 -41.98
N GLN A 49 35.43 -7.49 -42.49
CA GLN A 49 34.34 -7.98 -41.68
C GLN A 49 34.81 -9.32 -41.12
N ARG A 50 35.36 -9.31 -39.90
CA ARG A 50 35.57 -10.55 -39.15
C ARG A 50 34.21 -11.22 -39.08
N LEU A 51 34.11 -12.37 -39.74
CA LEU A 51 32.93 -13.24 -39.71
C LEU A 51 32.43 -13.36 -38.26
N PRO A 52 31.10 -13.31 -38.01
CA PRO A 52 30.56 -13.39 -36.67
C PRO A 52 31.09 -14.68 -36.02
N ARG A 53 31.90 -14.56 -34.96
CA ARG A 53 32.24 -15.73 -34.14
C ARG A 53 30.92 -16.25 -33.57
N GLU A 54 30.64 -17.53 -33.78
CA GLU A 54 29.46 -18.18 -33.21
C GLU A 54 29.38 -17.87 -31.71
N ASP A 55 28.21 -17.39 -31.28
CA ASP A 55 28.00 -16.97 -29.90
C ASP A 55 28.17 -18.19 -28.99
N LEU A 56 28.93 -18.06 -27.89
CA LEU A 56 29.27 -19.20 -27.01
C LEU A 56 28.01 -19.88 -26.45
N SER A 57 26.96 -19.09 -26.25
CA SER A 57 25.61 -19.52 -25.90
C SER A 57 25.03 -20.52 -26.91
N GLN A 58 25.15 -20.24 -28.21
CA GLN A 58 24.65 -21.07 -29.31
C GLN A 58 25.47 -22.36 -29.43
N ARG A 59 26.80 -22.26 -29.28
CA ARG A 59 27.69 -23.43 -29.28
C ARG A 59 27.38 -24.38 -28.12
N LEU A 60 27.16 -23.85 -26.91
CA LEU A 60 26.77 -24.66 -25.76
C LEU A 60 25.38 -25.27 -25.93
N HIS A 61 24.41 -24.51 -26.42
CA HIS A 61 23.06 -25.03 -26.66
C HIS A 61 23.07 -26.16 -27.70
N ARG A 62 23.85 -26.02 -28.77
CA ARG A 62 24.07 -27.08 -29.77
C ARG A 62 24.74 -28.31 -29.17
N ALA A 63 25.72 -28.13 -28.28
CA ALA A 63 26.39 -29.24 -27.61
C ALA A 63 25.47 -29.98 -26.62
N LEU A 64 24.60 -29.25 -25.90
CA LEU A 64 23.67 -29.83 -24.93
C LEU A 64 22.44 -30.47 -25.60
N TYR A 65 22.01 -29.92 -26.74
CA TYR A 65 20.78 -30.30 -27.42
C TYR A 65 21.01 -30.51 -28.93
N PRO A 66 21.89 -31.45 -29.32
CA PRO A 66 22.24 -31.67 -30.73
C PRO A 66 21.03 -32.04 -31.60
N GLU A 67 20.02 -32.63 -30.99
CA GLU A 67 18.76 -33.08 -31.59
C GLU A 67 17.89 -31.96 -32.18
N TYR A 68 18.12 -30.70 -31.78
CA TYR A 68 17.36 -29.55 -32.28
C TYR A 68 18.06 -28.84 -33.45
N TYR A 69 19.22 -29.33 -33.88
CA TYR A 69 20.04 -28.74 -34.93
C TYR A 69 20.26 -29.76 -36.05
N GLY A 70 20.23 -29.29 -37.29
CA GLY A 70 20.57 -30.12 -38.45
C GLY A 70 22.08 -30.35 -38.54
N GLU A 71 22.51 -31.21 -39.46
CA GLU A 71 23.93 -31.47 -39.74
C GLU A 71 24.70 -30.18 -40.08
N ASN A 72 24.02 -29.24 -40.74
CA ASN A 72 24.53 -27.90 -41.09
C ASN A 72 24.62 -26.93 -39.89
N GLY A 73 24.24 -27.35 -38.68
CA GLY A 73 24.30 -26.55 -37.46
C GLY A 73 23.23 -25.48 -37.32
N GLN A 74 22.31 -25.38 -38.28
CA GLN A 74 21.16 -24.51 -38.18
C GLN A 74 20.05 -25.17 -37.33
N PRO A 75 19.33 -24.38 -36.51
CA PRO A 75 18.21 -24.90 -35.74
C PRO A 75 17.12 -25.40 -36.68
N ILE A 76 16.60 -26.60 -36.42
CA ILE A 76 15.52 -27.17 -37.20
C ILE A 76 14.22 -26.48 -36.75
N ASN A 77 13.64 -25.66 -37.63
CA ASN A 77 12.38 -24.98 -37.35
C ASN A 77 11.27 -26.02 -37.10
N GLY A 78 10.74 -26.06 -35.87
CA GLY A 78 9.68 -26.99 -35.47
C GLY A 78 10.16 -28.29 -34.83
N ALA A 79 11.46 -28.46 -34.54
CA ALA A 79 11.94 -29.60 -33.76
C ALA A 79 11.38 -29.54 -32.32
N LEU A 80 10.39 -30.40 -32.07
CA LEU A 80 9.81 -30.65 -30.76
C LEU A 80 10.03 -32.12 -30.43
N LYS A 81 11.08 -32.45 -29.66
CA LYS A 81 11.13 -33.77 -29.01
C LYS A 81 10.15 -33.75 -27.84
N THR A 82 9.05 -34.49 -27.98
CA THR A 82 8.25 -34.84 -26.81
C THR A 82 9.09 -35.80 -25.96
N HIS A 83 9.61 -35.33 -24.83
CA HIS A 83 10.15 -36.25 -23.83
C HIS A 83 8.99 -37.15 -23.36
N THR A 84 8.89 -38.35 -23.93
CA THR A 84 7.92 -39.35 -23.50
C THR A 84 8.32 -39.77 -22.10
N ARG A 85 7.64 -39.20 -21.09
CA ARG A 85 7.86 -39.52 -19.69
C ARG A 85 7.62 -41.02 -19.52
N ARG A 86 8.69 -41.80 -19.32
CA ARG A 86 8.60 -43.27 -19.13
C ARG A 86 7.62 -43.51 -17.98
N LYS A 87 6.48 -44.13 -18.26
CA LYS A 87 5.46 -44.41 -17.23
C LYS A 87 6.13 -45.28 -16.17
N GLN A 88 6.20 -44.78 -14.95
CA GLN A 88 6.68 -45.57 -13.82
C GLN A 88 5.75 -46.78 -13.66
N PRO A 89 6.29 -48.00 -13.49
CA PRO A 89 5.45 -49.17 -13.26
C PRO A 89 4.62 -48.95 -12.00
N SER A 90 3.31 -49.21 -12.08
CA SER A 90 2.42 -49.14 -10.92
C SER A 90 2.89 -50.13 -9.87
N LYS A 91 3.02 -49.69 -8.62
CA LYS A 91 3.39 -50.58 -7.51
C LYS A 91 2.21 -51.48 -7.16
N PRO A 92 2.42 -52.78 -6.93
CA PRO A 92 1.33 -53.66 -6.49
C PRO A 92 0.80 -53.18 -5.14
N ILE A 93 -0.53 -53.14 -5.02
CA ILE A 93 -1.19 -52.76 -3.77
C ILE A 93 -1.28 -54.00 -2.88
N SER A 94 -0.86 -53.89 -1.63
CA SER A 94 -0.95 -54.99 -0.65
C SER A 94 -2.41 -55.37 -0.36
N ALA A 95 -2.69 -56.67 -0.19
CA ALA A 95 -4.01 -57.21 0.12
C ALA A 95 -4.67 -56.57 1.35
N LYS A 96 -3.87 -56.11 2.33
CA LYS A 96 -4.39 -55.40 3.52
C LYS A 96 -5.18 -54.13 3.19
N TRP A 97 -4.93 -53.53 2.03
CA TRP A 97 -5.58 -52.29 1.58
C TRP A 97 -6.79 -52.53 0.68
N GLU A 98 -7.12 -53.77 0.34
CA GLU A 98 -8.18 -54.08 -0.63
C GLU A 98 -9.55 -53.56 -0.19
N ALA A 99 -9.90 -53.68 1.10
CA ALA A 99 -11.13 -53.13 1.65
C ALA A 99 -11.18 -51.59 1.56
N VAL A 100 -10.04 -50.92 1.77
CA VAL A 100 -9.93 -49.45 1.71
C VAL A 100 -10.02 -48.97 0.26
N MET A 101 -9.43 -49.69 -0.69
CA MET A 101 -9.48 -49.37 -2.12
C MET A 101 -10.89 -49.44 -2.71
N LYS A 102 -11.83 -50.17 -2.10
CA LYS A 102 -13.24 -50.21 -2.51
C LYS A 102 -14.00 -48.91 -2.17
N GLN A 103 -13.43 -48.02 -1.35
CA GLN A 103 -14.07 -46.78 -0.96
C GLN A 103 -14.04 -45.73 -2.09
N LYS A 104 -15.18 -45.05 -2.33
CA LYS A 104 -15.35 -44.06 -3.42
C LYS A 104 -14.45 -42.83 -3.29
N ASN A 105 -14.02 -42.52 -2.07
CA ASN A 105 -13.15 -41.39 -1.74
C ASN A 105 -11.68 -41.67 -2.10
N VAL A 106 -11.30 -42.88 -2.52
CA VAL A 106 -9.93 -43.20 -2.93
C VAL A 106 -9.65 -42.71 -4.34
N ASN A 107 -8.45 -42.18 -4.54
CA ASN A 107 -7.89 -41.85 -5.84
C ASN A 107 -7.10 -43.05 -6.36
N HIS A 108 -7.74 -43.91 -7.16
CA HIS A 108 -7.14 -45.14 -7.69
C HIS A 108 -5.84 -44.87 -8.46
N ALA A 109 -5.80 -43.84 -9.32
CA ALA A 109 -4.62 -43.53 -10.12
C ALA A 109 -3.39 -43.22 -9.26
N LEU A 110 -3.55 -42.36 -8.26
CA LEU A 110 -2.47 -42.05 -7.32
C LEU A 110 -2.13 -43.25 -6.43
N SER A 111 -3.14 -44.02 -6.01
CA SER A 111 -2.93 -45.18 -5.14
C SER A 111 -2.10 -46.27 -5.82
N HIS A 112 -2.33 -46.53 -7.11
CA HIS A 112 -1.50 -47.44 -7.92
C HIS A 112 -0.10 -46.90 -8.19
N GLN A 113 0.07 -45.57 -8.25
CA GLN A 113 1.37 -44.94 -8.42
C GLN A 113 2.23 -45.05 -7.14
N PHE A 114 1.63 -44.87 -5.96
CA PHE A 114 2.34 -44.88 -4.68
C PHE A 114 2.37 -46.24 -3.98
N GLY A 115 1.47 -47.17 -4.34
CA GLY A 115 1.33 -48.49 -3.70
C GLY A 115 0.60 -48.46 -2.34
N VAL A 116 -0.05 -47.34 -2.02
CA VAL A 116 -0.76 -47.08 -0.76
C VAL A 116 -2.05 -46.32 -1.08
N PRO A 117 -3.17 -46.54 -0.36
CA PRO A 117 -4.40 -45.78 -0.59
C PRO A 117 -4.19 -44.27 -0.41
N VAL A 118 -4.46 -43.52 -1.48
CA VAL A 118 -4.45 -42.05 -1.49
C VAL A 118 -5.88 -41.55 -1.59
N PHE A 119 -6.33 -40.83 -0.57
CA PHE A 119 -7.69 -40.29 -0.55
C PHE A 119 -7.80 -38.98 -1.32
N LYS A 120 -8.94 -38.80 -2.01
CA LYS A 120 -9.34 -37.52 -2.61
C LYS A 120 -9.63 -36.55 -1.46
N PRO A 121 -9.15 -35.30 -1.53
CA PRO A 121 -9.53 -34.29 -0.56
C PRO A 121 -11.06 -34.09 -0.63
N SER A 122 -11.73 -34.10 0.52
CA SER A 122 -13.17 -33.86 0.62
C SER A 122 -13.55 -32.44 0.15
N ALA A 123 -12.70 -31.46 0.45
CA ALA A 123 -12.88 -30.08 0.04
C ALA A 123 -12.19 -29.78 -1.30
N ARG A 124 -12.84 -28.93 -2.11
CA ARG A 124 -12.22 -28.34 -3.30
C ARG A 124 -11.01 -27.49 -2.88
N ASN A 125 -10.01 -27.40 -3.75
CA ASN A 125 -8.82 -26.57 -3.50
C ASN A 125 -9.24 -25.11 -3.28
N ILE A 126 -8.98 -24.58 -2.08
CA ILE A 126 -9.36 -23.24 -1.64
C ILE A 126 -8.91 -22.17 -2.64
N LYS A 127 -7.73 -22.32 -3.25
CA LYS A 127 -7.20 -21.36 -4.25
C LYS A 127 -8.06 -21.26 -5.52
N LYS A 128 -8.80 -22.33 -5.87
CA LYS A 128 -9.73 -22.34 -7.00
C LYS A 128 -11.08 -21.72 -6.62
N THR A 129 -11.52 -21.90 -5.37
CA THR A 129 -12.80 -21.39 -4.87
C THR A 129 -12.71 -19.89 -4.55
N CYS A 130 -11.63 -19.46 -3.89
CA CYS A 130 -11.34 -18.07 -3.57
C CYS A 130 -9.86 -17.79 -3.85
N PRO A 131 -9.54 -17.19 -5.02
CA PRO A 131 -8.16 -16.85 -5.35
C PRO A 131 -7.48 -15.93 -4.32
N ASN A 132 -8.24 -15.01 -3.71
CA ASN A 132 -7.75 -14.05 -2.72
C ASN A 132 -8.54 -14.16 -1.39
N PRO A 133 -8.24 -15.16 -0.54
CA PRO A 133 -8.98 -15.39 0.70
C PRO A 133 -8.85 -14.23 1.70
N ILE A 134 -7.70 -13.56 1.75
CA ILE A 134 -7.43 -12.45 2.67
C ILE A 134 -8.34 -11.25 2.37
N ALA A 135 -8.54 -10.93 1.08
CA ALA A 135 -9.40 -9.83 0.67
C ALA A 135 -10.86 -10.10 1.02
N ALA A 136 -11.34 -11.33 0.79
CA ALA A 136 -12.68 -11.76 1.17
C ALA A 136 -12.90 -11.66 2.68
N VAL A 137 -11.98 -12.20 3.50
CA VAL A 137 -12.07 -12.12 4.96
C VAL A 137 -12.04 -10.66 5.45
N THR A 138 -11.17 -9.83 4.88
CA THR A 138 -11.09 -8.41 5.24
C THR A 138 -12.41 -7.68 4.92
N ALA A 139 -13.01 -7.96 3.76
CA ALA A 139 -14.30 -7.37 3.39
C ALA A 139 -15.43 -7.80 4.34
N THR A 140 -15.48 -9.09 4.69
CA THR A 140 -16.46 -9.63 5.66
C THR A 140 -16.29 -9.01 7.05
N GLN A 141 -15.05 -8.81 7.51
CA GLN A 141 -14.79 -8.16 8.79
C GLN A 141 -15.18 -6.68 8.78
N ILE A 142 -14.89 -5.96 7.68
CA ILE A 142 -15.27 -4.55 7.55
C ILE A 142 -16.79 -4.40 7.52
N SER A 143 -17.52 -5.26 6.78
CA SER A 143 -18.99 -5.20 6.74
C SER A 143 -19.63 -5.50 8.10
N MET A 144 -19.03 -6.40 8.88
CA MET A 144 -19.46 -6.69 10.25
C MET A 144 -19.21 -5.52 11.21
N LEU A 145 -18.05 -4.85 11.11
CA LEU A 145 -17.64 -3.78 12.03
C LEU A 145 -18.23 -2.39 11.67
N ASP A 146 -18.53 -2.16 10.40
CA ASP A 146 -19.19 -0.95 9.89
C ASP A 146 -20.33 -1.31 8.94
N PRO A 147 -21.50 -1.73 9.48
CA PRO A 147 -22.64 -2.11 8.65
C PRO A 147 -23.20 -0.93 7.86
N THR A 148 -23.02 0.30 8.35
CA THR A 148 -23.45 1.53 7.66
C THR A 148 -22.52 1.96 6.53
N GLY A 149 -21.28 1.48 6.53
CA GLY A 149 -20.21 1.96 5.66
C GLY A 149 -19.83 3.42 5.87
N ALA A 150 -20.34 4.11 6.90
CA ALA A 150 -20.12 5.53 7.13
C ALA A 150 -18.65 5.83 7.44
N ARG A 151 -17.99 4.97 8.24
CA ARG A 151 -16.57 5.13 8.58
C ARG A 151 -15.70 4.81 7.38
N THR A 152 -16.03 3.75 6.63
CA THR A 152 -15.34 3.41 5.38
C THR A 152 -15.42 4.57 4.39
N ARG A 153 -16.62 5.15 4.19
CA ARG A 153 -16.85 6.28 3.27
C ARG A 153 -16.16 7.56 3.72
N LEU A 154 -16.11 7.83 5.02
CA LEU A 154 -15.42 9.00 5.58
C LEU A 154 -13.92 8.96 5.25
N PHE A 155 -13.30 7.78 5.27
CA PHE A 155 -11.89 7.65 4.94
C PHE A 155 -11.63 7.16 3.52
N ALA A 156 -12.61 6.86 2.67
CA ALA A 156 -12.36 6.43 1.28
C ALA A 156 -11.61 7.51 0.49
N LYS A 157 -10.60 7.14 -0.31
CA LYS A 157 -9.86 8.14 -1.12
C LYS A 157 -10.71 8.71 -2.26
N ASP A 158 -11.69 7.93 -2.69
CA ASP A 158 -12.56 8.23 -3.82
C ASP A 158 -13.60 9.31 -3.44
N ASN A 159 -13.89 9.45 -2.14
CA ASN A 159 -14.79 10.48 -1.65
C ASN A 159 -14.09 11.86 -1.62
N PRO A 160 -14.59 12.90 -2.31
CA PRO A 160 -14.01 14.24 -2.24
C PRO A 160 -14.03 14.79 -0.81
N GLU A 161 -15.13 14.52 -0.09
CA GLU A 161 -15.37 14.88 1.31
C GLU A 161 -14.71 13.92 2.31
N CYS A 162 -13.71 13.14 1.89
CA CYS A 162 -12.99 12.28 2.82
C CYS A 162 -12.24 13.08 3.89
N ALA A 163 -12.09 12.51 5.08
CA ALA A 163 -11.21 13.04 6.11
C ALA A 163 -9.76 12.96 5.63
N ARG A 164 -9.07 14.11 5.62
CA ARG A 164 -7.69 14.23 5.16
C ARG A 164 -6.76 14.52 6.32
N VAL A 165 -5.48 14.29 6.06
CA VAL A 165 -4.43 14.65 7.00
C VAL A 165 -4.36 16.18 7.10
N GLY A 166 -4.34 16.70 8.32
CA GLY A 166 -4.42 18.13 8.63
C GLY A 166 -5.81 18.60 9.06
N ASP A 167 -6.86 17.80 8.84
CA ASP A 167 -8.20 18.09 9.36
C ASP A 167 -8.24 17.89 10.89
N ILE A 168 -9.09 18.66 11.57
CA ILE A 168 -9.41 18.47 12.98
C ILE A 168 -10.57 17.49 13.08
N LEU A 169 -10.31 16.35 13.73
CA LEU A 169 -11.29 15.29 13.92
C LEU A 169 -11.69 15.22 15.39
N LEU A 170 -12.98 15.01 15.63
CA LEU A 170 -13.56 14.68 16.92
C LEU A 170 -13.92 13.20 16.92
N VAL A 171 -13.27 12.42 17.79
CA VAL A 171 -13.54 11.00 17.97
C VAL A 171 -14.36 10.84 19.24
N ARG A 172 -15.59 10.34 19.09
CA ARG A 172 -16.43 9.94 20.21
C ARG A 172 -16.20 8.48 20.52
N GLN A 173 -15.88 8.20 21.76
CA GLN A 173 -15.77 6.84 22.27
C GLN A 173 -17.07 6.46 22.97
N ARG A 174 -17.38 5.16 22.99
CA ARG A 174 -18.52 4.60 23.71
C ARG A 174 -18.41 4.80 25.22
N SER A 175 -17.19 4.82 25.73
CA SER A 175 -16.89 5.02 27.14
C SER A 175 -15.68 5.92 27.25
N GLY A 176 -15.78 6.98 28.06
CA GLY A 176 -14.73 7.98 28.24
C GLY A 176 -14.95 9.26 27.42
N ASP A 177 -14.03 10.20 27.61
CA ASP A 177 -14.17 11.54 27.05
C ASP A 177 -13.84 11.55 25.54
N PRO A 178 -14.57 12.35 24.74
CA PRO A 178 -14.29 12.47 23.32
C PRO A 178 -12.95 13.17 23.11
N PHE A 179 -12.13 12.63 22.21
CA PHE A 179 -10.83 13.21 21.90
C PHE A 179 -10.89 13.99 20.61
N ALA A 180 -10.42 15.24 20.65
CA ALA A 180 -10.30 16.08 19.47
C ALA A 180 -8.83 16.40 19.18
N GLY A 181 -8.45 16.32 17.91
CA GLY A 181 -7.09 16.61 17.52
C GLY A 181 -6.93 16.74 16.02
N VAL A 182 -5.79 17.30 15.62
CA VAL A 182 -5.37 17.34 14.22
C VAL A 182 -4.96 15.94 13.78
N CYS A 183 -5.49 15.49 12.65
CA CYS A 183 -5.08 14.24 12.04
C CYS A 183 -3.68 14.38 11.41
N ILE A 184 -2.68 13.70 11.99
CA ILE A 184 -1.30 13.73 11.51
C ILE A 184 -1.00 12.59 10.54
N ASN A 185 -1.69 11.46 10.68
CA ASN A 185 -1.44 10.26 9.90
C ASN A 185 -2.69 9.39 9.77
N ILE A 186 -2.90 8.80 8.59
CA ILE A 186 -3.95 7.82 8.33
C ILE A 186 -3.27 6.55 7.81
N ARG A 187 -3.29 5.48 8.61
CA ARG A 187 -2.79 4.15 8.26
C ARG A 187 -3.92 3.35 7.65
N ARG A 188 -3.82 3.01 6.36
CA ARG A 188 -4.81 2.18 5.64
C ARG A 188 -4.32 0.75 5.57
N ARG A 189 -4.89 -0.13 6.39
CA ARG A 189 -4.50 -1.55 6.52
C ARG A 189 -5.74 -2.44 6.66
N GLY A 190 -6.70 -2.32 5.73
CA GLY A 190 -7.95 -3.08 5.78
C GLY A 190 -8.76 -2.79 7.05
N ALA A 191 -9.18 -3.83 7.76
CA ALA A 191 -9.88 -3.73 9.05
C ALA A 191 -9.04 -3.05 10.15
N ASP A 192 -7.71 -3.01 10.00
CA ASP A 192 -6.79 -2.40 10.97
C ASP A 192 -6.50 -0.92 10.71
N THR A 193 -7.32 -0.29 9.85
CA THR A 193 -7.17 1.12 9.48
C THR A 193 -7.25 2.01 10.74
N ALA A 194 -6.31 2.95 10.82
CA ALA A 194 -6.12 3.74 12.03
C ALA A 194 -5.76 5.19 11.71
N ILE A 195 -6.14 6.10 12.60
CA ILE A 195 -5.80 7.52 12.54
C ILE A 195 -4.96 7.91 13.75
N LEU A 196 -3.96 8.78 13.51
CA LEU A 196 -3.18 9.41 14.57
C LEU A 196 -3.66 10.83 14.73
N LEU A 197 -4.21 11.13 15.90
CA LEU A 197 -4.64 12.47 16.27
C LEU A 197 -3.62 13.06 17.24
N ARG A 198 -3.28 14.34 17.03
CA ARG A 198 -2.51 15.14 17.97
C ARG A 198 -3.39 16.26 18.50
N GLY A 199 -3.41 16.40 19.81
CA GLY A 199 -4.00 17.54 20.50
C GLY A 199 -3.06 18.05 21.58
N GLN A 200 -3.45 19.14 22.23
CA GLN A 200 -2.86 19.53 23.50
C GLN A 200 -3.96 19.52 24.54
N LEU A 201 -3.73 18.80 25.62
CA LEU A 201 -4.57 18.87 26.81
C LEU A 201 -3.84 19.77 27.79
N THR A 202 -4.47 20.89 28.16
CA THR A 202 -3.84 21.97 28.94
C THR A 202 -2.56 22.49 28.27
N ARG A 203 -1.36 22.06 28.70
CA ARG A 203 -0.06 22.46 28.14
C ARG A 203 0.77 21.29 27.62
N VAL A 204 0.23 20.07 27.68
CA VAL A 204 0.95 18.85 27.28
C VAL A 204 0.40 18.37 25.94
N GLY A 205 1.30 18.15 24.98
CA GLY A 205 0.95 17.56 23.69
C GLY A 205 0.69 16.06 23.81
N VAL A 206 -0.50 15.62 23.43
CA VAL A 206 -0.94 14.23 23.49
C VAL A 206 -1.20 13.71 22.08
N GLU A 207 -0.73 12.50 21.80
CA GLU A 207 -0.99 11.81 20.54
C GLU A 207 -1.68 10.47 20.80
N MET A 208 -2.77 10.21 20.06
CA MET A 208 -3.56 8.99 20.22
C MET A 208 -3.80 8.30 18.88
N TRP A 209 -3.59 6.99 18.86
CA TRP A 209 -4.01 6.13 17.76
C TRP A 209 -5.44 5.64 17.98
N TYR A 210 -6.30 5.87 17.01
CA TYR A 210 -7.64 5.30 16.97
C TYR A 210 -7.78 4.32 15.81
N LYS A 211 -8.27 3.12 16.11
CA LYS A 211 -8.72 2.15 15.11
C LYS A 211 -10.12 2.55 14.66
N ILE A 212 -10.30 2.88 13.38
CA ILE A 212 -11.57 3.45 12.91
C ILE A 212 -12.72 2.45 12.98
N TYR A 213 -12.42 1.15 12.85
CA TYR A 213 -13.41 0.07 12.91
C TYR A 213 -13.56 -0.53 14.32
N SER A 214 -12.96 0.08 15.34
CA SER A 214 -13.16 -0.40 16.71
C SER A 214 -14.59 -0.13 17.16
N PRO A 215 -15.28 -1.10 17.80
CA PRO A 215 -16.62 -0.90 18.34
C PRO A 215 -16.65 0.10 19.52
N LEU A 216 -15.49 0.39 20.10
CA LEU A 216 -15.35 1.43 21.13
C LEU A 216 -15.41 2.83 20.55
N VAL A 217 -15.11 3.01 19.26
CA VAL A 217 -15.27 4.29 18.59
C VAL A 217 -16.70 4.38 18.10
N GLU A 218 -17.49 5.22 18.75
CA GLU A 218 -18.89 5.43 18.39
C GLU A 218 -18.98 6.16 17.05
N GLY A 219 -18.34 7.33 16.95
CA GLY A 219 -18.40 8.19 15.78
C GLY A 219 -17.14 9.02 15.59
N ILE A 220 -16.86 9.35 14.33
CA ILE A 220 -15.76 10.25 13.96
C ILE A 220 -16.35 11.38 13.14
N GLU A 221 -16.18 12.61 13.64
CA GLU A 221 -16.72 13.81 13.02
C GLU A 221 -15.58 14.72 12.56
N VAL A 222 -15.74 15.32 11.38
CA VAL A 222 -14.82 16.35 10.91
C VAL A 222 -15.29 17.69 11.46
N VAL A 223 -14.53 18.24 12.40
CA VAL A 223 -14.86 19.50 13.09
C VAL A 223 -14.47 20.69 12.21
N GLN A 224 -13.24 20.66 11.70
CA GLN A 224 -12.69 21.71 10.87
C GLN A 224 -11.81 21.10 9.79
N ARG A 225 -12.06 21.48 8.54
CA ARG A 225 -11.22 21.13 7.40
C ARG A 225 -9.94 21.95 7.38
N ALA A 226 -8.86 21.36 6.92
CA ALA A 226 -7.64 22.10 6.63
C ALA A 226 -7.91 23.14 5.52
N ALA A 227 -7.51 24.39 5.75
CA ALA A 227 -7.71 25.49 4.79
C ALA A 227 -7.07 25.20 3.41
N LYS A 228 -5.95 24.47 3.40
CA LYS A 228 -5.28 23.99 2.19
C LYS A 228 -4.93 22.53 2.36
N ARG A 229 -5.02 21.76 1.27
CA ARG A 229 -4.60 20.36 1.26
C ARG A 229 -3.11 20.27 1.61
N ALA A 230 -2.80 19.45 2.60
CA ALA A 230 -1.42 19.17 2.97
C ALA A 230 -0.66 18.52 1.80
N ARG A 231 0.57 18.99 1.56
CA ARG A 231 1.47 18.43 0.52
C ARG A 231 2.11 17.10 0.93
N ARG A 232 2.16 16.79 2.23
CA ARG A 232 2.75 15.55 2.77
C ARG A 232 1.65 14.60 3.23
N ALA A 233 1.89 13.30 3.06
CA ALA A 233 0.97 12.25 3.54
C ALA A 233 1.01 12.06 5.07
N ARG A 234 2.07 12.53 5.74
CA ARG A 234 2.24 12.48 7.20
C ARG A 234 2.75 13.84 7.69
N LEU A 235 2.13 14.39 8.72
CA LEU A 235 2.46 15.71 9.26
C LEU A 235 3.22 15.62 10.59
N THR A 236 4.19 14.71 10.66
CA THR A 236 4.98 14.48 11.89
C THR A 236 5.75 15.71 12.37
N TYR A 237 5.98 16.68 11.47
CA TYR A 237 6.62 17.96 11.80
C TYR A 237 5.76 18.84 12.71
N MET A 238 4.45 18.59 12.83
CA MET A 238 3.56 19.31 13.76
C MET A 238 3.87 19.07 15.23
N ARG A 239 4.81 18.16 15.54
CA ARG A 239 5.35 17.97 16.89
C ARG A 239 6.28 19.09 17.33
N THR A 240 6.82 19.84 16.37
CA THR A 240 7.69 20.98 16.65
C THR A 240 6.85 22.21 16.97
N VAL A 241 7.28 23.01 17.94
CA VAL A 241 6.54 24.19 18.44
C VAL A 241 6.13 25.13 17.31
N LYS A 242 7.01 25.36 16.32
CA LYS A 242 6.75 26.24 15.16
C LYS A 242 5.50 25.84 14.35
N HIS A 243 5.19 24.54 14.27
CA HIS A 243 4.13 24.02 13.41
C HIS A 243 2.99 23.37 14.22
N ASP A 244 3.09 23.39 15.55
CA ASP A 244 2.07 22.82 16.41
C ASP A 244 0.82 23.69 16.35
N ARG A 245 -0.35 23.05 16.29
CA ARG A 245 -1.63 23.75 16.25
C ARG A 245 -2.11 24.20 17.62
N GLY A 246 -1.54 23.64 18.68
CA GLY A 246 -1.94 23.94 20.03
C GLY A 246 -3.19 23.19 20.48
N SER A 247 -3.88 23.73 21.49
CA SER A 247 -5.18 23.22 21.92
C SER A 247 -6.27 23.51 20.88
N VAL A 248 -7.08 22.48 20.57
CA VAL A 248 -8.20 22.55 19.62
C VAL A 248 -9.56 22.67 20.31
N GLU A 249 -9.58 22.77 21.65
CA GLU A 249 -10.81 22.78 22.45
C GLU A 249 -11.79 23.88 22.06
N ASN A 250 -11.28 25.09 21.77
CA ASN A 250 -12.14 26.22 21.38
C ASN A 250 -12.84 25.97 20.04
N VAL A 251 -12.14 25.36 19.07
CA VAL A 251 -12.70 25.02 17.77
C VAL A 251 -13.82 23.99 17.94
N VAL A 252 -13.60 22.98 18.77
CA VAL A 252 -14.59 21.94 19.07
C VAL A 252 -15.80 22.55 19.77
N ARG A 253 -15.59 23.44 20.74
CA ARG A 253 -16.68 24.14 21.44
C ARG A 253 -17.55 24.94 20.48
N MET A 254 -16.95 25.66 19.54
CA MET A 254 -17.68 26.40 18.51
C MET A 254 -18.47 25.47 17.58
N TYR A 255 -17.85 24.37 17.12
CA TYR A 255 -18.52 23.37 16.30
C TYR A 255 -19.72 22.75 17.00
N LEU A 256 -19.57 22.34 18.27
CA LEU A 256 -20.66 21.76 19.05
C LEU A 256 -21.79 22.77 19.28
N ARG A 257 -21.47 24.05 19.53
CA ARG A 257 -22.46 25.13 19.63
C ARG A 257 -23.22 25.33 18.31
N GLN A 258 -22.52 25.37 17.18
CA GLN A 258 -23.13 25.50 15.85
C GLN A 258 -24.02 24.29 15.53
N LYS A 259 -23.54 23.08 15.82
CA LYS A 259 -24.29 21.85 15.63
C LYS A 259 -25.57 21.81 16.48
N ALA A 260 -25.51 22.26 17.74
CA ALA A 260 -26.68 22.36 18.60
C ALA A 260 -27.69 23.42 18.10
N ALA A 261 -27.20 24.57 17.63
CA ALA A 261 -28.06 25.63 17.08
C ALA A 261 -28.79 25.21 15.80
N LEU A 262 -28.17 24.37 14.96
CA LEU A 262 -28.79 23.82 13.75
C LEU A 262 -29.71 22.63 14.05
N GLY A 263 -29.37 21.83 15.07
CA GLY A 263 -30.10 20.62 15.45
C GLY A 263 -31.51 20.84 16.03
N THR A 264 -31.87 22.08 16.41
CA THR A 264 -33.23 22.40 16.90
C THR A 264 -34.25 22.62 15.78
N ALA A 265 -33.83 22.65 14.50
CA ALA A 265 -34.74 22.90 13.37
C ALA A 265 -35.49 21.66 12.86
N GLU A 266 -34.93 20.45 12.98
CA GLU A 266 -35.51 19.25 12.36
C GLU A 266 -36.26 18.32 13.33
N GLY A 267 -36.16 18.54 14.65
CA GLY A 267 -36.74 17.62 15.66
C GLY A 267 -37.82 18.21 16.58
N GLN A 268 -38.06 19.53 16.56
CA GLN A 268 -38.93 20.19 17.55
C GLN A 268 -40.16 20.91 16.97
N LYS A 269 -40.55 20.58 15.74
CA LYS A 269 -41.81 21.07 15.14
C LYS A 269 -42.99 20.11 15.40
N LYS A 270 -43.15 19.65 16.65
CA LYS A 270 -44.40 19.05 17.19
C LYS A 270 -44.26 18.80 18.69
N LYS A 271 -44.65 19.82 19.49
CA LYS A 271 -45.23 19.81 20.86
C LYS A 271 -44.62 20.92 21.73
N GLY A 272 -45.46 21.88 22.10
CA GLY A 272 -45.16 23.09 22.87
C GLY A 272 -45.43 24.32 22.00
N GLY A 273 -46.67 24.77 21.82
CA GLY A 273 -47.60 25.13 22.89
C GLY A 273 -47.18 26.50 23.43
N ALA A 274 -47.90 27.53 23.01
CA ALA A 274 -47.67 28.92 23.37
C ALA A 274 -47.53 29.15 24.88
N ALA A 275 -46.49 29.89 25.29
CA ALA A 275 -46.50 30.66 26.53
C ALA A 275 -45.39 31.74 26.52
N ALA A 276 -45.80 32.96 26.87
CA ALA A 276 -44.98 34.07 27.37
C ALA A 276 -44.09 34.85 26.38
N MET A 277 -44.76 35.57 25.47
CA MET A 277 -44.44 37.00 25.25
C MET A 277 -44.80 37.76 26.54
N THR A 278 -43.83 38.20 27.34
CA THR A 278 -43.92 39.39 28.21
C THR A 278 -42.58 39.63 28.91
N GLY A 279 -41.94 40.76 28.62
CA GLY A 279 -40.69 41.17 29.26
C GLY A 279 -40.24 42.55 28.79
N GLY A 280 -41.20 43.49 28.73
CA GLY A 280 -40.97 44.86 28.29
C GLY A 280 -40.06 45.64 29.25
N LYS A 281 -39.09 46.33 28.66
CA LYS A 281 -38.27 47.42 29.21
C LYS A 281 -39.07 48.32 30.17
N LYS A 282 -38.67 48.38 31.45
CA LYS A 282 -39.05 49.46 32.36
C LYS A 282 -37.91 50.49 32.42
N LYS A 283 -38.05 51.58 31.65
CA LYS A 283 -37.25 52.81 31.81
C LYS A 283 -37.57 53.40 33.18
N VAL A 284 -36.56 53.60 34.03
CA VAL A 284 -36.68 54.37 35.26
C VAL A 284 -36.68 55.86 34.87
N GLY A 285 -37.86 56.48 34.93
CA GLY A 285 -38.06 57.91 34.76
C GLY A 285 -37.64 58.68 36.00
N ARG A 286 -36.76 59.66 35.79
CA ARG A 286 -36.22 60.63 36.74
C ARG A 286 -37.35 61.61 37.13
N GLY A 287 -37.85 61.52 38.37
CA GLY A 287 -38.86 62.43 38.92
C GLY A 287 -38.22 63.60 39.66
N LYS A 288 -38.49 64.82 39.21
CA LYS A 288 -38.14 66.10 39.83
C LYS A 288 -39.41 66.69 40.45
N LYS A 289 -39.49 66.80 41.78
CA LYS A 289 -40.41 67.62 42.62
C LYS A 289 -39.82 67.61 44.03
N ARG A 290 -39.84 68.66 44.85
CA ARG A 290 -40.16 70.09 44.75
C ARG A 290 -39.27 70.73 45.80
#